data_AF-A0A1F9LMW5-F1
#
_entry.id   AF-A0A1F9LMW5-F1
#
_cell.length_a   1.000
_cell.length_b   1.000
_cell.length_c   1.000
_cell.angle_alpha   90.00
_cell.angle_beta   90.00
_cell.angle_gamma   90.00
#
_symmetry.space_group_name_H-M   'P 1'
#
loop_
_entity.id
_entity.type
_entity.pdbx_description
1 polymer ?
#
loop_
_entity_poly.entity_id
_entity_poly.type
_entity_poly.pdbx_seq_one_letter_code
_entity_poly.pdbx_strand_id
1 'polypeptide(L)'
;MHFVPALGYLAGIHYLSSQSLAVELPFPHADKVVHCLEFAGLTVLLAWGWWRGVTLPPRTVALLSLVSGAAYGAIDELHQSGIAGRWCSLGDWLADGLGCLVAAGSVWWWLRRRQLRQS
;
A
#
# COMPACT_ATOMS: atom_id res chain seq x y z
N MET A 1 8.13 -16.45 -8.04
CA MET A 1 6.75 -15.96 -8.31
C MET A 1 6.08 -15.40 -7.05
N HIS A 2 6.78 -14.61 -6.23
CA HIS A 2 6.29 -14.18 -4.92
C HIS A 2 5.60 -12.81 -4.92
N PHE A 3 5.70 -12.05 -6.02
CA PHE A 3 5.03 -10.75 -6.15
C PHE A 3 3.68 -10.83 -6.86
N VAL A 4 3.27 -12.01 -7.34
CA VAL A 4 2.02 -12.18 -8.12
C VAL A 4 0.80 -11.60 -7.38
N PRO A 5 0.58 -11.84 -6.08
CA PRO A 5 -0.53 -11.23 -5.35
C PRO A 5 -0.42 -9.71 -5.25
N ALA A 6 0.78 -9.17 -5.02
CA ALA A 6 0.98 -7.72 -4.97
C ALA A 6 0.69 -7.07 -6.33
N LEU A 7 1.12 -7.71 -7.43
CA LEU A 7 0.84 -7.24 -8.80
C LEU A 7 -0.64 -7.33 -9.13
N GLY A 8 -1.32 -8.41 -8.73
CA GLY A 8 -2.78 -8.54 -8.89
C GLY A 8 -3.53 -7.48 -8.10
N TYR A 9 -3.09 -7.19 -6.88
CA TYR A 9 -3.66 -6.13 -6.05
C TYR A 9 -3.43 -4.75 -6.66
N LEU A 10 -2.20 -4.46 -7.12
CA LEU A 10 -1.87 -3.22 -7.86
C LEU A 10 -2.76 -3.02 -9.09
N ALA A 11 -2.97 -4.07 -9.87
CA ALA A 11 -3.87 -4.02 -11.02
C ALA A 11 -5.32 -3.70 -10.60
N GLY A 12 -5.77 -4.24 -9.46
CA GLY A 12 -7.05 -3.90 -8.84
C GLY A 12 -7.15 -2.44 -8.45
N ILE A 13 -6.16 -1.91 -7.71
CA ILE A 13 -6.09 -0.48 -7.35
C ILE A 13 -6.15 0.36 -8.63
N HIS A 14 -5.25 0.11 -9.59
CA HIS A 14 -5.19 0.88 -10.83
C HIS A 14 -6.53 0.88 -11.60
N TYR A 15 -7.19 -0.28 -11.66
CA TYR A 15 -8.49 -0.42 -12.31
C TYR A 15 -9.56 0.43 -11.62
N LEU A 16 -9.63 0.40 -10.28
CA LEU A 16 -10.56 1.18 -9.49
C LEU A 16 -10.24 2.69 -9.56
N SER A 17 -8.97 3.04 -9.50
CA SER A 17 -8.48 4.42 -9.67
C SER A 17 -8.82 4.97 -11.05
N SER A 18 -8.89 4.11 -12.07
CA SER A 18 -9.30 4.46 -13.44
C SER A 18 -10.79 4.81 -13.60
N GLN A 19 -11.63 4.56 -12.58
CA GLN A 19 -13.07 4.83 -12.65
C GLN A 19 -13.44 6.13 -11.92
N SER A 20 -14.36 6.93 -12.45
CA SER A 20 -14.95 8.06 -11.72
C SER A 20 -16.26 7.63 -11.05
N LEU A 21 -16.16 6.75 -10.04
CA LEU A 21 -17.33 6.24 -9.32
C LEU A 21 -17.85 7.26 -8.30
N ALA A 22 -19.12 7.63 -8.40
CA ALA A 22 -19.82 8.37 -7.35
C ALA A 22 -20.25 7.40 -6.24
N VAL A 23 -19.34 7.12 -5.31
CA VAL A 23 -19.64 6.27 -4.14
C VAL A 23 -20.06 7.15 -2.97
N GLU A 24 -21.28 6.94 -2.47
CA GLU A 24 -21.70 7.54 -1.21
C GLU A 24 -21.02 6.81 -0.05
N LEU A 25 -20.25 7.56 0.74
CA LEU A 25 -19.52 7.02 1.88
C LEU A 25 -20.25 7.33 3.19
N PRO A 26 -20.16 6.44 4.19
CA PRO A 26 -21.00 6.50 5.39
C PRO A 26 -20.69 7.68 6.34
N PHE A 27 -19.54 8.33 6.20
CA PHE A 27 -19.13 9.47 7.03
C PHE A 27 -18.11 10.36 6.30
N PRO A 28 -17.93 11.63 6.73
CA PRO A 28 -16.94 12.53 6.14
C PRO A 28 -15.52 11.97 6.21
N HIS A 29 -14.73 12.12 5.14
CA HIS A 29 -13.36 11.63 5.03
C HIS A 29 -13.18 10.10 5.11
N ALA A 30 -14.26 9.33 4.96
CA ALA A 30 -14.21 7.88 4.87
C ALA A 30 -13.33 7.39 3.70
N ASP A 31 -13.20 8.19 2.63
CA ASP A 31 -12.29 7.96 1.51
C ASP A 31 -10.84 7.80 2.00
N LYS A 32 -10.41 8.64 2.95
CA LYS A 32 -9.07 8.55 3.55
C LYS A 32 -8.86 7.24 4.31
N VAL A 33 -9.91 6.71 4.93
CA VAL A 33 -9.84 5.40 5.60
C VAL A 33 -9.69 4.28 4.58
N VAL A 34 -10.43 4.36 3.46
CA VAL A 34 -10.31 3.41 2.35
C VAL A 34 -8.90 3.42 1.77
N HIS A 35 -8.38 4.61 1.43
CA HIS A 35 -7.00 4.81 0.95
C HIS A 35 -5.95 4.21 1.91
N CYS A 36 -6.06 4.54 3.19
CA CYS A 36 -5.18 3.98 4.23
C CYS A 36 -5.23 2.45 4.29
N LEU A 37 -6.42 1.85 4.26
CA LEU A 37 -6.57 0.38 4.28
C LEU A 37 -6.08 -0.28 3.00
N GLU A 38 -6.36 0.32 1.85
CA GLU A 38 -5.96 -0.17 0.53
C GLU A 38 -4.43 -0.27 0.43
N PHE A 39 -3.74 0.81 0.80
CA PHE A 39 -2.28 0.88 0.75
C PHE A 39 -1.58 0.12 1.88
N ALA A 40 -2.24 -0.04 3.04
CA ALA A 40 -1.80 -1.00 4.05
C ALA A 40 -1.81 -2.43 3.50
N GLY A 41 -2.89 -2.83 2.81
CA GLY A 41 -3.02 -4.12 2.13
C GLY A 41 -1.93 -4.34 1.09
N LEU A 42 -1.73 -3.37 0.19
CA LEU A 42 -0.65 -3.39 -0.80
C LEU A 42 0.72 -3.59 -0.14
N THR A 43 1.01 -2.83 0.91
CA THR A 43 2.30 -2.88 1.61
C THR A 43 2.56 -4.25 2.25
N VAL A 44 1.55 -4.90 2.82
CA VAL A 44 1.67 -6.26 3.35
C VAL A 44 2.01 -7.25 2.23
N LEU A 45 1.36 -7.15 1.07
CA LEU A 45 1.60 -8.04 -0.07
C LEU A 45 2.99 -7.82 -0.68
N LEU A 46 3.43 -6.57 -0.78
CA LEU A 46 4.80 -6.24 -1.18
C LEU A 46 5.83 -6.84 -0.21
N ALA A 47 5.59 -6.69 1.10
CA ALA A 47 6.48 -7.24 2.11
C ALA A 47 6.53 -8.77 2.08
N TRP A 48 5.40 -9.43 1.79
CA TRP A 48 5.37 -10.86 1.56
C TRP A 48 6.22 -11.26 0.34
N GLY A 49 6.11 -10.52 -0.75
CA GLY A 49 6.94 -10.72 -1.95
C GLY A 49 8.43 -10.60 -1.66
N TRP A 50 8.85 -9.52 -1.00
CA TRP A 50 10.25 -9.29 -0.61
C TRP A 50 10.78 -10.38 0.32
N TRP A 51 10.02 -10.71 1.37
CA TRP A 51 10.41 -11.71 2.37
C TRP A 51 10.51 -13.14 1.83
N ARG A 52 9.71 -13.49 0.82
CA ARG A 52 9.73 -14.82 0.20
C ARG A 52 10.69 -14.90 -0.98
N GLY A 53 10.90 -13.81 -1.70
CA GLY A 53 11.71 -13.77 -2.91
C GLY A 53 13.19 -13.52 -2.68
N VAL A 54 13.57 -12.87 -1.58
CA VAL A 54 14.96 -12.49 -1.30
C VAL A 54 15.26 -12.64 0.19
N THR A 55 16.46 -13.12 0.52
CA THR A 55 16.93 -13.18 1.91
C THR A 55 17.35 -11.79 2.37
N LEU A 56 16.42 -11.06 2.99
CA LEU A 56 16.63 -9.70 3.47
C LEU A 56 16.37 -9.59 5.00
N PRO A 57 17.07 -8.69 5.70
CA PRO A 57 16.74 -8.36 7.07
C PRO A 57 15.31 -7.81 7.19
N PRO A 58 14.58 -8.05 8.30
CA PRO A 58 13.21 -7.56 8.48
C PRO A 58 13.05 -6.06 8.29
N ARG A 59 14.06 -5.28 8.69
CA ARG A 59 14.07 -3.81 8.51
C ARG A 59 14.06 -3.43 7.03
N THR A 60 14.89 -4.11 6.23
CA THR A 60 14.99 -3.86 4.78
C THR A 60 13.69 -4.24 4.08
N VAL A 61 13.08 -5.37 4.43
CA VAL A 61 11.77 -5.76 3.89
C VAL A 61 10.71 -4.70 4.16
N ALA A 62 10.61 -4.22 5.40
CA ALA A 62 9.64 -3.20 5.77
C ALA A 62 9.89 -1.86 5.05
N LEU A 63 11.14 -1.41 4.98
CA LEU A 63 11.50 -0.17 4.28
C LEU A 63 11.23 -0.24 2.78
N LEU A 64 11.61 -1.32 2.12
CA LEU A 64 11.35 -1.48 0.68
C LEU A 64 9.84 -1.50 0.40
N SER A 65 9.06 -2.17 1.25
CA SER A 65 7.60 -2.23 1.10
C SER A 65 6.95 -0.87 1.31
N LEU A 66 7.36 -0.13 2.36
CA LEU A 66 6.90 1.23 2.64
C LEU A 66 7.19 2.18 1.46
N VAL A 67 8.45 2.22 1.00
CA VAL A 67 8.85 3.12 -0.09
C VAL A 67 8.14 2.76 -1.38
N SER A 68 8.02 1.47 -1.70
CA SER A 68 7.33 1.02 -2.92
C SER A 68 5.83 1.33 -2.88
N GLY A 69 5.17 1.11 -1.72
CA GLY A 69 3.76 1.44 -1.54
C GLY A 69 3.49 2.94 -1.63
N ALA A 70 4.26 3.76 -0.92
CA ALA A 70 4.12 5.22 -0.95
C ALA A 70 4.46 5.82 -2.33
N ALA A 71 5.45 5.26 -3.03
CA ALA A 71 5.76 5.65 -4.41
C ALA A 71 4.61 5.29 -5.35
N TYR A 72 3.99 4.12 -5.20
CA TYR A 72 2.82 3.77 -5.99
C TYR A 72 1.63 4.67 -5.69
N GLY A 73 1.40 5.09 -4.43
CA GLY A 73 0.33 6.03 -4.08
C GLY A 73 0.51 7.37 -4.78
N ALA A 74 1.74 7.88 -4.84
CA ALA A 74 2.03 9.09 -5.61
C ALA A 74 1.76 8.89 -7.12
N ILE A 75 2.10 7.72 -7.68
CA ILE A 75 1.79 7.37 -9.07
C ILE A 75 0.28 7.29 -9.29
N ASP A 76 -0.48 6.75 -8.33
CA ASP A 76 -1.93 6.62 -8.43
C ASP A 76 -2.60 8.00 -8.45
N GLU A 77 -2.22 8.91 -7.57
CA GLU A 77 -2.73 10.30 -7.57
C GLU A 77 -2.39 11.05 -8.86
N LEU A 78 -1.18 10.86 -9.39
CA LEU A 78 -0.80 11.42 -10.68
C LEU A 78 -1.61 10.81 -11.83
N HIS A 79 -1.88 9.50 -11.80
CA HIS A 79 -2.75 8.83 -12.77
C HIS A 79 -4.18 9.37 -12.70
N GLN A 80 -4.72 9.53 -11.49
CA GLN A 80 -6.05 10.08 -11.28
C GLN A 80 -6.19 11.51 -11.78
N SER A 81 -5.12 12.32 -11.75
CA SER A 81 -5.13 13.68 -12.31
C SER A 81 -5.48 13.74 -13.80
N GLY A 82 -5.28 12.65 -14.55
CA GLY A 82 -5.65 12.52 -15.96
C GLY A 82 -7.08 12.06 -16.22
N ILE A 83 -7.85 11.73 -15.17
CA ILE A 83 -9.19 11.14 -15.30
C ILE A 83 -10.24 12.21 -15.06
N ALA A 84 -11.13 12.39 -16.04
CA ALA A 84 -12.24 13.34 -15.92
C ALA A 84 -13.13 13.00 -14.71
N GLY A 85 -13.29 13.95 -13.79
CA GLY A 85 -14.06 13.78 -12.56
C GLY A 85 -13.25 13.29 -11.36
N ARG A 86 -11.94 13.04 -11.51
CA ARG A 86 -11.01 12.81 -10.40
C ARG A 86 -10.01 13.95 -10.28
N TRP A 87 -9.35 14.03 -9.13
CA TRP A 87 -8.44 15.12 -8.78
C TRP A 87 -7.28 14.54 -7.99
N CYS A 88 -6.06 14.99 -8.29
CA CYS A 88 -4.89 14.68 -7.48
C CYS A 88 -5.01 15.37 -6.12
N SER A 89 -4.83 14.59 -5.06
CA SER A 89 -5.15 14.94 -3.69
C SER A 89 -4.00 14.56 -2.77
N LEU A 90 -3.31 15.58 -2.27
CA LEU A 90 -2.26 15.38 -1.27
C LEU A 90 -2.79 14.65 -0.02
N GLY A 91 -4.06 14.86 0.33
CA GLY A 91 -4.68 14.19 1.46
C GLY A 91 -4.82 12.68 1.26
N ASP A 92 -5.11 12.23 0.04
CA ASP A 92 -5.20 10.79 -0.28
C ASP A 92 -3.83 10.14 -0.23
N TRP A 93 -2.83 10.77 -0.87
CA TRP A 93 -1.46 10.28 -0.77
C TRP A 93 -0.92 10.20 0.68
N LEU A 94 -1.29 11.17 1.54
CA LEU A 94 -0.94 11.12 2.96
C LEU A 94 -1.63 9.95 3.68
N ALA A 95 -2.89 9.66 3.33
CA ALA A 95 -3.61 8.52 3.88
C ALA A 95 -2.99 7.19 3.41
N ASP A 96 -2.63 7.08 2.13
CA ASP A 96 -1.89 5.95 1.57
C ASP A 96 -0.58 5.71 2.32
N GLY A 97 0.20 6.79 2.51
CA GLY A 97 1.46 6.76 3.23
C GLY A 97 1.33 6.33 4.68
N LEU A 98 0.27 6.77 5.37
CA LEU A 98 -0.03 6.31 6.73
C LEU A 98 -0.34 4.82 6.78
N GLY A 99 -1.16 4.33 5.84
CA GLY A 99 -1.45 2.90 5.66
C GLY A 99 -0.17 2.08 5.45
N CYS A 100 0.68 2.54 4.54
CA CYS A 100 1.98 1.92 4.28
C CYS A 100 2.86 1.89 5.54
N LEU A 101 2.93 3.00 6.29
CA LEU A 101 3.76 3.11 7.49
C LEU A 101 3.31 2.13 8.57
N VAL A 102 2.00 2.08 8.84
CA VAL A 102 1.41 1.15 9.83
C VAL A 102 1.71 -0.29 9.42
N ALA A 103 1.41 -0.67 8.19
CA ALA A 103 1.63 -2.02 7.68
C ALA A 103 3.12 -2.42 7.73
N ALA A 104 4.02 -1.56 7.26
CA ALA A 104 5.46 -1.83 7.29
C ALA A 104 5.99 -1.98 8.72
N GLY A 105 5.52 -1.15 9.66
CA GLY A 105 5.85 -1.25 11.08
C GLY A 105 5.38 -2.57 11.69
N SER A 106 4.13 -2.97 11.41
CA SER A 106 3.57 -4.25 11.86
C SER A 106 4.34 -5.45 11.31
N VAL A 107 4.69 -5.43 10.01
CA VAL A 107 5.47 -6.50 9.37
C VAL A 107 6.87 -6.58 9.97
N TRP A 108 7.56 -5.45 10.14
CA TRP A 108 8.88 -5.41 10.74
C TRP A 108 8.88 -6.03 12.14
N TRP A 109 7.92 -5.62 12.98
CA TRP A 109 7.78 -6.13 14.35
C TRP A 109 7.52 -7.64 14.36
N TRP A 110 6.63 -8.12 13.50
CA TRP A 110 6.30 -9.54 13.39
C TRP A 110 7.50 -10.38 12.94
N LEU A 111 8.18 -9.98 11.86
CA LEU A 111 9.36 -10.68 11.34
C LEU A 111 10.51 -10.69 12.34
N ARG A 112 10.77 -9.56 13.02
CA ARG A 112 11.79 -9.48 14.07
C ARG A 112 11.50 -10.45 15.22
N ARG A 113 10.25 -10.54 15.67
CA ARG A 113 9.84 -11.50 16.71
C ARG A 113 10.01 -12.96 16.27
N ARG A 114 9.80 -13.27 15.00
CA ARG A 114 10.01 -14.61 14.46
C ARG A 114 11.49 -15.00 14.44
N GLN A 115 12.37 -14.07 14.06
CA GLN A 115 13.82 -14.33 14.07
C GLN A 115 14.35 -14.57 15.49
N LEU A 116 13.93 -13.75 16.47
CA LEU A 116 14.33 -13.90 17.88
C LEU A 116 13.88 -15.23 18.50
N ARG A 117 12.83 -15.87 17.97
CA ARG A 117 12.36 -17.18 18.44
C ARG A 117 13.12 -18.36 17.82
N GLN A 118 13.92 -18.12 16.79
CA GLN A 118 14.66 -19.14 16.04
C GLN A 118 16.17 -19.12 16.36
N SER A 119 16.62 -18.20 17.21
CA SER A 119 17.99 -18.12 17.75
C SER A 119 18.02 -18.66 19.16
#